data_AF-X0Z1C8-F1
#
_entry.id   AF-X0Z1C8-F1
#
_cell.length_a   1.000
_cell.length_b   1.000
_cell.length_c   1.000
_cell.angle_alpha   90.00
_cell.angle_beta   90.00
_cell.angle_gamma   90.00
#
_symmetry.space_group_name_H-M   'P 1'
#
loop_
_entity.id
_entity.type
_entity.pdbx_description
1 polymer ?
#
loop_
_entity_poly.entity_id
_entity_poly.type
_entity_poly.pdbx_seq_one_letter_code
_entity_poly.pdbx_strand_id
1 'polypeptide(L)' 'MKNNKKVLLINTNLIKPPVAPIGLDYIGSALVKNGFETELLDLNFSKI' A
#
# COMPACT_ATOMS: atom_id res chain seq x y z
N MET A 1 -20.60 -3.86 -15.95
CA MET A 1 -19.89 -3.76 -14.66
C MET A 1 -18.46 -3.35 -14.95
N LYS A 2 -17.94 -2.25 -14.37
CA LYS A 2 -16.51 -1.92 -14.49
C LYS A 2 -15.72 -2.97 -13.69
N ASN A 3 -14.87 -3.74 -14.35
CA ASN A 3 -13.87 -4.58 -13.67
C ASN A 3 -12.81 -3.66 -13.06
N ASN A 4 -13.08 -3.09 -11.88
CA ASN A 4 -12.05 -2.42 -11.11
C ASN A 4 -11.12 -3.50 -10.55
N LYS A 5 -9.93 -3.63 -11.13
CA LYS A 5 -8.89 -4.52 -10.60
C LYS A 5 -8.41 -3.93 -9.27
N LYS A 6 -8.73 -4.59 -8.15
CA LYS A 6 -8.25 -4.22 -6.81
C LYS A 6 -6.83 -4.72 -6.58
N VAL A 7 -6.00 -3.89 -5.95
CA VAL A 7 -4.62 -4.21 -5.57
C VAL A 7 -4.41 -3.85 -4.11
N LEU A 8 -3.90 -4.79 -3.31
CA LEU A 8 -3.47 -4.55 -1.93
C LEU A 8 -1.95 -4.35 -1.91
N LEU A 9 -1.51 -3.21 -1.41
CA LEU A 9 -0.11 -2.91 -1.13
C LEU A 9 0.15 -3.20 0.34
N ILE A 10 1.21 -3.93 0.66
CA ILE A 10 1.52 -4.33 2.04
C ILE A 10 2.90 -3.82 2.42
N ASN A 11 2.98 -2.96 3.43
CA ASN A 11 4.26 -2.63 4.08
C ASN A 11 4.54 -3.67 5.15
N THR A 12 5.50 -4.56 4.91
CA THR A 12 5.94 -5.58 5.88
C THR A 12 7.09 -5.11 6.77
N ASN A 13 7.55 -3.87 6.61
CA ASN A 13 8.65 -3.36 7.41
C ASN A 13 8.24 -3.23 8.88
N LEU A 14 8.96 -3.89 9.79
CA LEU A 14 8.73 -3.84 11.24
C LEU A 14 9.82 -3.06 12.01
N ILE A 15 10.77 -2.44 11.30
CA ILE A 15 11.89 -1.68 11.89
C ILE A 15 11.35 -0.59 12.83
N LYS A 16 12.09 -0.37 13.93
CA LYS A 16 11.84 0.68 14.93
C LYS A 16 13.01 1.68 14.98
N PRO A 17 12.73 3.00 15.04
CA PRO A 17 11.41 3.64 15.03
C PRO A 17 10.66 3.44 13.69
N PRO A 18 9.33 3.59 13.65
CA PRO A 18 8.54 3.44 12.43
C PRO A 18 9.06 4.26 11.26
N VAL A 19 9.11 3.65 10.08
CA VAL A 19 9.50 4.29 8.82
C VAL A 19 8.34 4.21 7.84
N ALA A 20 7.91 5.36 7.33
CA ALA A 20 6.80 5.45 6.39
C ALA A 20 7.11 4.69 5.07
N PRO A 21 6.14 3.99 4.48
CA PRO A 21 6.34 3.22 3.26
C PRO A 21 6.23 4.09 1.98
N ILE A 22 7.07 5.12 1.86
CA ILE A 22 7.02 6.10 0.76
C ILE A 22 7.01 5.42 -0.63
N GLY A 23 7.76 4.33 -0.81
CA GLY A 23 7.75 3.57 -2.06
C GLY A 23 6.37 3.04 -2.44
N LEU A 24 5.55 2.64 -1.46
CA LEU A 24 4.18 2.19 -1.70
C LEU A 24 3.25 3.35 -2.04
N ASP A 25 3.50 4.56 -1.54
CA ASP A 25 2.74 5.76 -1.94
C ASP A 25 2.90 6.05 -3.44
N TYR A 26 4.13 5.95 -3.96
CA TYR A 26 4.41 6.11 -5.39
C TYR A 26 3.72 5.03 -6.23
N ILE A 27 3.79 3.76 -5.80
CA ILE A 27 3.15 2.64 -6.50
C ILE A 27 1.62 2.81 -6.48
N GLY A 28 1.04 3.15 -5.32
CA GLY A 28 -0.39 3.40 -5.17
C GLY A 28 -0.87 4.53 -6.08
N SER A 29 -0.13 5.65 -6.12
CA SER A 29 -0.45 6.78 -7.01
C SER A 29 -0.44 6.36 -8.49
N ALA A 30 0.56 5.57 -8.92
CA ALA A 30 0.64 5.08 -10.29
C ALA A 30 -0.51 4.13 -10.64
N LEU A 31 -0.90 3.24 -9.72
CA LEU A 31 -2.02 2.32 -9.88
C LEU A 31 -3.36 3.06 -9.99
N VAL A 32 -3.63 4.02 -9.09
CA VAL A 32 -4.83 4.87 -9.15
C VAL A 32 -4.92 5.62 -10.47
N LYS A 33 -3.81 6.21 -10.95
CA LYS A 33 -3.74 6.89 -12.26
C LYS A 33 -4.08 5.97 -13.44
N ASN A 34 -3.86 4.66 -13.30
CA ASN A 34 -4.15 3.66 -14.33
C ASN A 34 -5.49 2.94 -14.11
N GLY A 35 -6.35 3.45 -13.24
CA GLY A 35 -7.71 2.94 -13.04
C GLY A 35 -7.81 1.69 -12.16
N PHE A 36 -6.76 1.39 -11.39
CA PHE A 36 -6.84 0.37 -10.33
C PHE A 36 -7.43 0.96 -9.06
N GLU A 37 -8.10 0.12 -8.28
CA GLU A 37 -8.48 0.43 -6.91
C GLU A 37 -7.39 -0.09 -5.98
N THR A 38 -6.89 0.76 -5.08
CA THR A 38 -5.73 0.43 -4.23
C THR A 38 -6.04 0.58 -2.76
N GLU A 39 -5.60 -0.40 -1.97
CA GLU A 39 -5.63 -0.36 -0.51
C GLU A 39 -4.20 -0.55 0.04
N LEU A 40 -3.88 0.06 1.18
CA LEU A 40 -2.59 -0.06 1.85
C LEU A 40 -2.77 -0.73 3.21
N LEU A 41 -2.09 -1.85 3.43
CA LEU A 41 -1.93 -2.49 4.72
C LEU A 41 -0.53 -2.20 5.27
N ASP A 42 -0.45 -1.35 6.29
CA ASP A 42 0.82 -1.05 6.95
C ASP A 42 0.99 -1.89 8.23
N LEU A 43 1.91 -2.85 8.19
CA LEU A 43 2.23 -3.71 9.34
C LEU A 43 3.24 -3.06 10.29
N ASN A 44 3.78 -1.88 10.00
CA ASN A 44 4.81 -1.29 10.84
C ASN A 44 4.33 -1.06 12.27
N PHE A 45 3.03 -0.84 12.50
CA PHE A 45 2.42 -0.70 13.84
C PHE A 45 1.76 -1.98 14.38
N SER A 46 1.89 -3.11 13.68
CA SER A 46 1.34 -4.38 14.15
C SER A 46 1.99 -4.82 15.46
N LYS A 47 1.20 -5.46 16.33
CA LYS A 47 1.71 -6.18 17.50
C LYS A 47 1.98 -7.62 17.08
N ILE A 48 3.17 -8.12 17.39
CA ILE A 48 3.52 -9.55 17.31
C ILE A 48 2.97 -10.23 18.56
#